data_AF-A0A2L2Z6E6-F1
#
_entry.id   AF-A0A2L2Z6E6-F1
#
_cell.length_a   1.000
_cell.length_b   1.000
_cell.length_c   1.000
_cell.angle_alpha   90.00
_cell.angle_beta   90.00
_cell.angle_gamma   90.00
#
_symmetry.space_group_name_H-M   'P 1'
#
loop_
_entity.id
_entity.type
_entity.pdbx_description
1 polymer ?
#
loop_
_entity_poly.entity_id
_entity_poly.type
_entity_poly.pdbx_seq_one_letter_code
_entity_poly.pdbx_strand_id
1 'polypeptide(L)'
;KALEKTSAKYTINRVLCKVYSIPKGSMSFIQDNIFSGQMPKKIIVGCVENDAFHGTFSKSPYDFTHFDLNFIGVYIDGQPVPHNPLELDFAKSQYIRAYQTL
;
A
#
# COMPACT_ATOMS: atom_id res chain seq x y z
N LYS A 1 17.56 27.81 -26.96
CA LYS A 1 17.79 28.76 -25.84
C LYS A 1 16.55 28.92 -24.94
N ALA A 2 15.94 27.83 -24.47
CA ALA A 2 14.80 27.90 -23.53
C ALA A 2 15.28 27.91 -22.07
N LEU A 3 16.27 27.08 -21.75
CA LEU A 3 16.95 27.04 -20.45
C LEU A 3 17.82 28.28 -20.17
N GLU A 4 18.17 29.06 -21.21
CA GLU A 4 18.81 30.37 -21.04
C GLU A 4 17.83 31.46 -20.58
N LYS A 5 16.53 31.31 -20.85
CA LYS A 5 15.50 32.33 -20.55
C LYS A 5 14.79 32.09 -19.23
N THR A 6 14.70 30.84 -18.77
CA THR A 6 13.97 30.46 -17.56
C THR A 6 14.57 29.24 -16.88
N SER A 7 14.57 29.22 -15.55
CA SER A 7 15.01 28.07 -14.75
C SER A 7 14.19 26.81 -15.02
N ALA A 8 14.86 25.66 -15.07
CA ALA A 8 14.19 24.36 -15.21
C ALA A 8 13.36 24.03 -13.96
N LYS A 9 12.12 23.55 -14.16
CA LYS A 9 11.25 23.04 -13.10
C LYS A 9 11.18 21.52 -13.20
N TYR A 10 11.54 20.83 -12.12
CA TYR A 10 11.46 19.38 -12.02
C TYR A 10 10.35 19.00 -11.04
N THR A 11 9.46 18.10 -11.45
CA THR A 11 8.45 17.54 -10.56
C THR A 11 9.08 16.51 -9.63
N ILE A 12 8.95 16.71 -8.33
CA ILE A 12 9.43 15.76 -7.32
C ILE A 12 8.26 14.86 -6.92
N ASN A 13 8.41 13.55 -7.11
CA ASN A 13 7.48 12.56 -6.58
C ASN A 13 7.86 12.25 -5.13
N ARG A 14 7.05 12.71 -4.18
CA ARG A 14 7.21 12.38 -2.77
C ARG A 14 6.60 11.01 -2.49
N VAL A 15 7.39 10.12 -1.92
CA VAL A 15 6.96 8.80 -1.44
C VAL A 15 6.95 8.85 0.09
N LEU A 16 5.81 8.49 0.70
CA LEU A 16 5.66 8.38 2.14
C LEU A 16 5.28 6.94 2.48
N CYS A 17 6.07 6.30 3.35
CA CYS A 17 5.79 4.98 3.87
C CYS A 17 5.19 5.09 5.28
N LYS A 18 4.09 4.40 5.53
CA LYS A 18 3.51 4.23 6.85
C LYS A 18 3.46 2.75 7.19
N VAL A 19 3.87 2.42 8.41
CA VAL A 19 3.98 1.03 8.88
C VAL A 19 3.00 0.83 10.03
N TYR A 20 2.28 -0.27 9.99
CA TYR A 20 1.32 -0.68 11.00
C TYR A 20 1.57 -2.13 11.39
N SER A 21 1.50 -2.43 12.69
CA SER A 21 1.64 -3.80 13.20
C SER A 21 0.26 -4.37 13.49
N ILE A 22 -0.07 -5.50 12.87
CA ILE A 22 -1.32 -6.23 13.09
C ILE A 22 -1.04 -7.38 14.06
N PRO A 23 -1.72 -7.48 15.21
CA PRO A 23 -1.53 -8.58 16.16
C PRO A 23 -1.91 -9.94 15.56
N LYS A 24 -1.22 -10.99 16.01
CA LYS A 24 -1.56 -12.37 15.63
C LYS A 24 -2.99 -12.71 16.06
N GLY A 25 -3.76 -13.30 15.14
CA GLY A 25 -5.15 -13.69 15.38
C GLY A 25 -6.18 -12.61 15.02
N SER A 26 -5.74 -11.39 14.69
CA SER A 26 -6.63 -10.37 14.13
C SER A 26 -6.94 -10.68 12.67
N MET A 27 -8.22 -10.74 12.33
CA MET A 27 -8.71 -10.98 10.96
C MET A 27 -9.08 -9.70 10.21
N SER A 28 -9.15 -8.57 10.92
CA SER A 28 -9.52 -7.26 10.37
C SER A 28 -8.64 -6.18 10.94
N PHE A 29 -8.24 -5.22 10.09
CA PHE A 29 -7.48 -4.04 10.46
C PHE A 29 -8.07 -2.84 9.73
N ILE A 30 -8.41 -1.79 10.47
CA ILE A 30 -8.96 -0.54 9.95
C ILE A 30 -8.12 0.60 10.51
N GLN A 31 -7.64 1.47 9.63
CA GLN A 31 -6.85 2.63 10.01
C GLN A 31 -7.39 3.89 9.36
N ASP A 32 -7.85 4.81 10.20
CA ASP A 32 -8.32 6.13 9.75
C ASP A 32 -7.15 7.11 9.61
N ASN A 33 -7.36 8.13 8.78
CA ASN A 33 -6.43 9.25 8.62
C ASN A 33 -5.00 8.81 8.23
N ILE A 34 -4.88 7.80 7.36
CA ILE A 34 -3.58 7.28 6.89
C ILE A 34 -2.75 8.37 6.23
N PHE A 35 -3.32 9.38 5.58
CA PHE A 35 -2.55 10.52 5.07
C PHE A 35 -3.22 11.83 5.50
N SER A 36 -2.46 12.71 6.15
CA SER A 36 -2.92 14.03 6.55
C SER A 36 -2.27 15.07 5.63
N GLY A 37 -3.08 15.95 5.03
CA GLY A 37 -2.62 16.98 4.09
C GLY A 37 -2.72 16.52 2.64
N GLN A 38 -1.58 16.37 1.96
CA GLN A 38 -1.59 16.06 0.53
C GLN A 38 -2.05 14.62 0.26
N MET A 39 -3.10 14.48 -0.54
CA MET A 39 -3.61 13.19 -0.97
C MET A 39 -2.60 12.46 -1.86
N PRO A 40 -2.30 11.17 -1.59
CA PRO A 40 -1.40 10.39 -2.44
C PRO A 40 -2.06 10.11 -3.79
N LYS A 41 -1.24 10.06 -4.85
CA LYS A 41 -1.69 9.66 -6.20
C LYS A 41 -1.81 8.15 -6.39
N LYS A 42 -1.05 7.39 -5.59
CA LYS A 42 -0.98 5.93 -5.63
C LYS A 42 -0.70 5.42 -4.23
N ILE A 43 -1.38 4.34 -3.85
CA ILE A 43 -1.16 3.62 -2.60
C ILE A 43 -0.69 2.22 -2.97
N ILE A 44 0.38 1.77 -2.31
CA ILE A 44 0.89 0.40 -2.43
C ILE A 44 0.83 -0.19 -1.03
N VAL A 45 0.16 -1.34 -0.91
CA VAL A 45 0.05 -2.08 0.34
C VAL A 45 0.92 -3.32 0.22
N GLY A 46 1.84 -3.49 1.15
CA GLY A 46 2.68 -4.67 1.26
C GLY A 46 2.61 -5.22 2.67
N CYS A 47 2.45 -6.54 2.78
CA CYS A 47 2.46 -7.23 4.07
C CYS A 47 3.76 -8.04 4.16
N VAL A 48 4.37 -8.01 5.34
CA VAL A 48 5.63 -8.71 5.64
C VAL A 48 5.55 -9.23 7.08
N GLU A 49 6.27 -10.31 7.37
CA GLU A 49 6.36 -10.82 8.73
C GLU A 49 7.03 -9.79 9.66
N ASN A 50 6.51 -9.65 10.88
CA ASN A 50 7.04 -8.68 11.84
C ASN A 50 8.53 -8.96 12.17
N ASP A 51 8.90 -10.23 12.37
CA ASP A 51 10.30 -10.66 12.59
C ASP A 51 11.22 -10.30 11.41
N ALA A 52 10.70 -10.39 10.17
CA ALA A 52 11.45 -10.07 8.97
C ALA A 52 11.65 -8.55 8.83
N PHE A 53 10.60 -7.77 9.14
CA PHE A 53 10.67 -6.30 9.20
C PHE A 53 11.68 -5.81 10.25
N HIS A 54 11.78 -6.49 11.40
CA HIS A 54 12.76 -6.17 12.45
C HIS A 54 14.18 -6.70 12.18
N GLY A 55 14.39 -7.49 11.13
CA GLY A 55 15.73 -7.90 10.69
C GLY A 55 16.25 -9.19 11.31
N THR A 56 15.39 -10.20 11.49
CA THR A 56 15.84 -11.55 11.88
C THR A 56 16.77 -12.12 10.81
N PHE A 57 17.96 -12.61 11.20
CA PHE A 57 19.01 -13.04 10.26
C PHE A 57 18.57 -14.08 9.22
N SER A 58 17.61 -14.94 9.57
CA SER A 58 17.08 -15.97 8.67
C SER A 58 15.93 -15.49 7.76
N LYS A 59 15.49 -14.25 7.86
CA LYS A 59 14.33 -13.70 7.14
C LYS A 59 14.67 -12.40 6.42
N SER A 60 13.99 -12.10 5.32
CA SER A 60 14.20 -10.88 4.54
C SER A 60 12.99 -9.94 4.63
N PRO A 61 13.19 -8.63 4.87
CA PRO A 61 12.11 -7.65 4.86
C PRO A 61 11.53 -7.39 3.45
N TYR A 62 12.15 -7.96 2.41
CA TYR A 62 11.68 -7.88 1.02
C TYR A 62 10.80 -9.07 0.61
N ASP A 63 10.64 -10.06 1.49
CA ASP A 63 9.78 -11.21 1.26
C ASP A 63 8.35 -10.86 1.65
N PHE A 64 7.64 -10.21 0.73
CA PHE A 64 6.23 -9.88 0.91
C PHE A 64 5.36 -11.14 0.81
N THR A 65 4.48 -11.31 1.78
CA THR A 65 3.55 -12.44 1.84
C THR A 65 2.13 -11.92 1.93
N HIS A 66 1.16 -12.67 1.40
CA HIS A 66 -0.23 -12.21 1.32
C HIS A 66 -1.03 -12.47 2.60
N PHE A 67 -0.59 -13.36 3.49
CA PHE A 67 -1.28 -13.72 4.74
C PHE A 67 -2.77 -14.05 4.57
N ASP A 68 -3.13 -14.70 3.46
CA ASP A 68 -4.52 -15.00 3.08
C ASP A 68 -5.47 -13.80 3.14
N LEU A 69 -4.95 -12.60 2.86
CA LEU A 69 -5.73 -11.37 2.77
C LEU A 69 -6.87 -11.55 1.76
N ASN A 70 -8.10 -11.35 2.19
CA ASN A 70 -9.27 -11.61 1.36
C ASN A 70 -10.00 -10.34 0.89
N PHE A 71 -9.72 -9.19 1.53
CA PHE A 71 -10.46 -7.96 1.30
C PHE A 71 -9.59 -6.73 1.58
N ILE A 72 -9.59 -5.77 0.66
CA ILE A 72 -9.00 -4.44 0.84
C ILE A 72 -10.01 -3.37 0.43
N GLY A 73 -10.37 -2.50 1.36
CA GLY A 73 -11.14 -1.28 1.11
C GLY A 73 -10.29 -0.05 1.39
N VAL A 74 -10.26 0.89 0.45
CA VAL A 74 -9.65 2.21 0.63
C VAL A 74 -10.77 3.24 0.53
N TYR A 75 -10.77 4.20 1.44
CA TYR A 75 -11.83 5.21 1.54
C TYR A 75 -11.23 6.61 1.53
N ILE A 76 -11.87 7.52 0.79
CA ILE A 76 -11.56 8.95 0.76
C ILE A 76 -12.82 9.68 1.22
N ASP A 77 -12.74 10.38 2.34
CA ASP A 77 -13.86 11.11 2.94
C ASP A 77 -15.14 10.26 3.07
N GLY A 78 -14.98 8.99 3.44
CA GLY A 78 -16.06 8.02 3.59
C GLY A 78 -16.54 7.35 2.29
N GLN A 79 -16.04 7.77 1.12
CA GLN A 79 -16.38 7.16 -0.16
C GLN A 79 -15.36 6.08 -0.55
N PRO A 80 -15.79 4.87 -0.95
CA PRO A 80 -14.88 3.81 -1.34
C PRO A 80 -14.19 4.13 -2.68
N VAL A 81 -12.87 3.89 -2.74
CA VAL A 81 -12.03 4.08 -3.92
C VAL A 81 -11.12 2.87 -4.08
N PRO A 82 -11.27 2.05 -5.14
CA PRO A 82 -12.31 2.11 -6.17
C PRO A 82 -13.71 1.79 -5.61
N HIS A 83 -14.77 2.10 -6.37
CA HIS A 83 -16.19 1.97 -5.93
C HIS A 83 -16.52 0.60 -5.32
N ASN A 84 -15.89 -0.46 -5.83
CA ASN A 84 -15.96 -1.79 -5.24
C ASN A 84 -14.64 -2.09 -4.55
N PRO A 85 -14.66 -2.54 -3.28
CA PRO A 85 -13.47 -3.06 -2.62
C PRO A 85 -12.81 -4.18 -3.41
N LEU A 86 -11.51 -4.36 -3.18
CA LEU A 86 -10.74 -5.42 -3.81
C LEU A 86 -10.93 -6.71 -3.00
N GLU A 87 -11.65 -7.67 -3.58
CA GLU A 87 -11.75 -9.03 -3.08
C GLU A 87 -10.62 -9.89 -3.65
N LEU A 88 -10.01 -10.70 -2.79
CA LEU A 88 -8.85 -11.52 -3.07
C LEU A 88 -9.15 -12.96 -2.65
N ASP A 89 -8.86 -13.92 -3.53
CA ASP A 89 -8.86 -15.34 -3.19
C ASP A 89 -7.61 -15.99 -3.75
N PHE A 90 -6.60 -16.20 -2.90
CA PHE A 90 -5.34 -16.82 -3.29
C PHE A 90 -5.48 -18.30 -3.62
N ALA A 91 -6.42 -19.00 -2.97
CA ALA A 91 -6.68 -20.42 -3.23
C ALA A 91 -7.31 -20.64 -4.61
N LYS A 92 -8.23 -19.74 -5.02
CA LYS A 92 -8.85 -19.76 -6.35
C LYS A 92 -8.09 -18.97 -7.41
N SER A 93 -6.90 -18.44 -7.08
CA SER A 93 -6.11 -17.57 -7.97
C SER A 93 -6.85 -16.30 -8.46
N GLN A 94 -7.79 -15.79 -7.65
CA GLN A 94 -8.57 -14.58 -7.92
C GLN A 94 -7.94 -13.37 -7.21
N TYR A 95 -6.72 -12.99 -7.61
CA TYR A 95 -6.03 -11.81 -7.06
C TYR A 95 -5.50 -10.86 -8.15
N ILE A 96 -5.61 -11.24 -9.43
CA ILE A 96 -5.04 -10.49 -10.56
C ILE A 96 -5.58 -9.06 -10.64
N ARG A 97 -6.84 -8.83 -10.25
CA ARG A 97 -7.47 -7.51 -10.26
C ARG A 97 -6.74 -6.52 -9.36
N ALA A 98 -6.23 -6.96 -8.21
CA ALA A 98 -5.47 -6.08 -7.33
C ALA A 98 -4.14 -5.68 -7.97
N TYR A 99 -3.44 -6.60 -8.64
CA TYR A 99 -2.20 -6.28 -9.35
C TYR A 99 -2.39 -5.42 -10.59
N GLN A 100 -3.54 -5.50 -11.27
CA GLN A 100 -3.85 -4.66 -12.42
C GLN A 100 -4.07 -3.18 -12.08
N THR A 101 -4.19 -2.83 -10.79
CA THR A 101 -4.33 -1.43 -10.35
C THR A 101 -2.99 -0.69 -10.15
N LEU A 102 -1.86 -1.40 -10.23
CA LEU A 102 -0.49 -0.85 -10.11
C LEU A 102 -0.03 -0.15 -11.39
#